data_AF-A0A9W6I461-F1
#
_entry.id   AF-A0A9W6I461-F1
#
_cell.length_a   1.000
_cell.length_b   1.000
_cell.length_c   1.000
_cell.angle_alpha   90.00
_cell.angle_beta   90.00
_cell.angle_gamma   90.00
#
_symmetry.space_group_name_H-M   'P 1'
#
loop_
_entity.id
_entity.type
_entity.pdbx_description
1 polymer ?
#
loop_
_entity_poly.entity_id
_entity_poly.type
_entity_poly.pdbx_seq_one_letter_code
_entity_poly.pdbx_strand_id
1 'polypeptide(L)'
;MDESQEYTRYRQDAAVLAEIGRFLGPQVTRLTVRLSRDLAGTAIAAWERDEEGEVGRETPEQARVRDRAASLALIGLAVSDRGVASGDEVVVELDVTEVAAALLAAYDEDVIPLES
;
A
#
# COMPACT_ATOMS: atom_id res chain seq x y z
N MET A 1 -25.42 21.62 -5.74
CA MET A 1 -24.53 22.02 -6.83
C MET A 1 -24.62 20.92 -7.86
N ASP A 2 -25.08 21.24 -9.06
CA ASP A 2 -25.12 20.30 -10.18
C ASP A 2 -23.66 19.97 -10.52
N GLU A 3 -23.35 18.68 -10.52
CA GLU A 3 -22.00 18.24 -10.75
C GLU A 3 -21.69 18.36 -12.23
N SER A 4 -20.59 19.02 -12.57
CA SER A 4 -20.30 19.30 -13.98
C SER A 4 -20.31 18.00 -14.78
N GLN A 5 -20.69 18.07 -16.06
CA GLN A 5 -20.69 16.91 -16.96
C GLN A 5 -19.33 16.18 -16.95
N GLU A 6 -18.25 16.91 -16.66
CA GLU A 6 -16.89 16.38 -16.51
C GLU A 6 -16.75 15.45 -15.31
N TYR A 7 -17.23 15.82 -14.12
CA TYR A 7 -17.19 14.95 -12.94
C TYR A 7 -18.08 13.71 -13.09
N THR A 8 -19.18 13.82 -13.84
CA THR A 8 -19.97 12.65 -14.21
C THR A 8 -19.17 11.69 -15.09
N ARG A 9 -18.44 12.20 -16.10
CA ARG A 9 -17.54 11.39 -16.93
C ARG A 9 -16.40 10.78 -16.10
N TYR A 10 -15.76 11.55 -15.21
CA TYR A 10 -14.67 11.03 -14.37
C TYR A 10 -15.11 9.91 -13.44
N ARG A 11 -16.34 9.95 -12.93
CA ARG A 11 -16.90 8.81 -12.19
C ARG A 11 -17.08 7.57 -13.04
N GLN A 12 -17.53 7.74 -14.28
CA GLN A 12 -17.68 6.62 -15.21
C GLN A 12 -16.31 6.01 -15.51
N ASP A 13 -15.31 6.85 -15.77
CA ASP A 13 -13.93 6.42 -15.98
C ASP A 13 -13.38 5.68 -14.75
N ALA A 14 -13.62 6.20 -13.53
CA ALA A 14 -13.23 5.55 -12.28
C ALA A 14 -13.92 4.19 -12.09
N ALA A 15 -15.19 4.06 -12.48
CA ALA A 15 -15.91 2.79 -12.42
C ALA A 15 -15.31 1.77 -13.40
N VAL A 16 -14.94 2.18 -14.61
CA VAL A 16 -14.25 1.32 -15.59
C VAL A 16 -12.89 0.86 -15.06
N LEU A 17 -12.11 1.76 -14.46
CA LEU A 17 -10.83 1.42 -13.84
C LEU A 17 -11.00 0.38 -12.73
N ALA A 18 -12.05 0.51 -11.91
CA ALA A 18 -12.37 -0.48 -10.88
C ALA A 18 -12.72 -1.86 -11.48
N GLU A 19 -13.49 -1.91 -12.58
CA GLU A 19 -13.77 -3.18 -13.27
C GLU A 19 -12.52 -3.84 -13.83
N ILE A 20 -11.61 -3.06 -14.43
CA ILE A 20 -10.30 -3.55 -14.88
C ILE A 20 -9.55 -4.17 -13.68
N GLY A 21 -9.50 -3.47 -12.54
CA GLY A 21 -8.86 -3.98 -11.33
C GLY A 21 -9.45 -5.31 -10.85
N ARG A 22 -10.78 -5.45 -10.83
CA ARG A 22 -11.44 -6.72 -10.44
C ARG A 22 -11.13 -7.86 -11.42
N PHE A 23 -11.03 -7.56 -12.71
CA PHE A 23 -10.67 -8.55 -13.73
C PHE A 23 -9.21 -8.99 -13.62
N LEU A 24 -8.32 -8.06 -13.27
CA LEU A 24 -6.88 -8.33 -13.10
C LEU A 24 -6.55 -9.03 -11.78
N GLY A 25 -7.27 -8.74 -10.68
CA GLY A 25 -6.96 -9.23 -9.33
C GLY A 25 -6.62 -10.72 -9.24
N PRO A 26 -7.41 -11.64 -9.83
CA PRO A 26 -7.10 -13.06 -9.81
C PRO A 26 -5.85 -13.49 -10.62
N GLN A 27 -5.36 -12.62 -11.52
CA GLN A 27 -4.26 -12.91 -12.45
C GLN A 27 -2.90 -12.45 -11.93
N VAL A 28 -2.89 -11.42 -11.06
CA VAL A 28 -1.67 -10.82 -10.52
C VAL A 28 -1.59 -11.04 -9.02
N THR A 29 -1.17 -12.23 -8.60
CA THR A 29 -1.15 -12.57 -7.17
C THR A 29 0.11 -12.05 -6.47
N ARG A 30 1.31 -12.36 -7.00
CA ARG A 30 2.57 -12.00 -6.31
C ARG A 30 3.65 -11.56 -7.29
N LEU A 31 4.51 -10.67 -6.82
CA LEU A 31 5.68 -10.15 -7.54
C LEU A 31 6.94 -10.40 -6.70
N THR A 32 7.98 -10.95 -7.30
CA THR A 32 9.29 -11.03 -6.66
C THR A 32 9.97 -9.67 -6.67
N VAL A 33 10.29 -9.14 -5.49
CA VAL A 33 10.96 -7.85 -5.30
C VAL A 33 12.20 -8.00 -4.42
N ARG A 34 13.01 -6.94 -4.36
CA ARG A 34 14.19 -6.84 -3.48
C ARG A 34 14.01 -5.65 -2.56
N LEU A 35 14.26 -5.85 -1.28
CA LEU A 35 14.33 -4.81 -0.26
C LEU A 35 15.73 -4.77 0.32
N SER A 36 16.22 -3.60 0.74
CA SER A 36 17.42 -3.56 1.57
C SER A 36 17.14 -4.29 2.89
N ARG A 37 18.19 -4.86 3.48
CA ARG A 37 18.09 -5.59 4.76
C ARG A 37 17.50 -4.71 5.87
N ASP A 38 17.81 -3.42 5.88
CA ASP A 38 17.33 -2.45 6.85
C ASP A 38 15.83 -2.18 6.70
N LEU A 39 15.34 -2.00 5.47
CA LEU A 39 13.91 -1.82 5.20
C LEU A 39 13.12 -3.08 5.53
N ALA A 40 13.66 -4.24 5.15
CA ALA A 40 13.07 -5.53 5.47
C ALA A 40 12.96 -5.73 6.99
N GLY A 41 14.01 -5.40 7.75
CA GLY A 41 14.01 -5.45 9.22
C GLY A 41 13.01 -4.48 9.85
N THR A 42 12.87 -3.27 9.30
CA THR A 42 11.88 -2.28 9.77
C THR A 42 10.45 -2.76 9.55
N ALA A 43 10.17 -3.38 8.41
CA ALA A 43 8.86 -3.95 8.14
C ALA A 43 8.53 -5.10 9.10
N ILE A 44 9.49 -6.01 9.36
CA ILE A 44 9.33 -7.09 10.34
C ILE A 44 9.03 -6.50 11.73
N ALA A 45 9.78 -5.50 12.18
CA ALA A 45 9.55 -4.87 13.47
C ALA A 45 8.15 -4.22 13.57
N ALA A 46 7.62 -3.71 12.45
CA ALA A 46 6.25 -3.18 12.41
C ALA A 46 5.17 -4.27 12.52
N TRP A 47 5.44 -5.49 12.05
CA TRP A 47 4.57 -6.66 12.22
C TRP A 47 4.62 -7.23 13.64
N GLU A 48 5.82 -7.29 14.24
CA GLU A 48 6.05 -7.92 15.54
C GLU A 48 5.62 -7.06 16.73
N ARG A 49 5.31 -5.77 16.54
CA ARG A 49 4.88 -4.91 17.64
C ARG A 49 3.45 -5.19 18.06
N ASP A 50 3.21 -5.11 19.36
CA ASP A 50 1.88 -5.04 19.92
C ASP A 50 1.37 -3.59 19.90
N GLU A 51 0.09 -3.41 19.54
CA GLU A 51 -0.62 -2.13 19.56
C GLU A 51 -1.79 -2.25 20.56
N GLU A 52 -1.61 -1.75 21.78
CA GLU A 52 -2.57 -1.93 22.89
C GLU A 52 -3.60 -0.78 23.00
N GLY A 53 -3.77 0.03 21.96
CA GLY A 53 -4.67 1.18 21.96
C GLY A 53 -6.06 0.88 21.38
N GLU A 54 -7.11 1.41 22.01
CA GLU A 54 -8.44 1.44 21.39
C GLU A 54 -8.46 2.43 20.21
N VAL A 55 -8.89 1.94 19.03
CA VAL A 55 -9.12 2.80 17.86
C VAL A 55 -10.43 3.56 18.06
N GLY A 56 -10.32 4.84 18.41
CA GLY A 56 -11.45 5.76 18.53
C GLY A 56 -12.00 6.20 17.17
N ARG A 57 -12.75 7.32 17.16
CA ARG A 57 -13.24 7.92 15.92
C ARG A 57 -12.08 8.52 15.14
N GLU A 58 -11.81 7.98 13.96
CA GLU A 58 -10.74 8.46 13.06
C GLU A 58 -11.24 9.57 12.13
N THR A 59 -10.38 10.55 11.85
CA THR A 59 -10.49 11.39 10.64
C THR A 59 -10.08 10.59 9.41
N PRO A 60 -10.45 11.02 8.18
CA PRO A 60 -9.99 10.37 6.96
C PRO A 60 -8.46 10.29 6.84
N GLU A 61 -7.74 11.30 7.35
CA GLU A 61 -6.28 11.32 7.37
C GLU A 61 -5.71 10.28 8.33
N GLN A 62 -6.25 10.18 9.54
CA GLN A 62 -5.84 9.17 10.53
C GLN A 62 -6.07 7.75 10.00
N ALA A 63 -7.22 7.50 9.36
CA ALA A 63 -7.51 6.22 8.73
C ALA A 63 -6.48 5.88 7.63
N ARG A 64 -6.11 6.85 6.77
CA ARG A 64 -5.08 6.65 5.74
C ARG A 64 -3.71 6.30 6.34
N VAL A 65 -3.30 7.00 7.40
CA VAL A 65 -2.02 6.72 8.08
C VAL A 65 -2.04 5.33 8.73
N ARG A 66 -3.14 4.96 9.39
CA ARG A 66 -3.31 3.63 9.97
C ARG A 66 -3.26 2.54 8.90
N ASP A 67 -3.92 2.75 7.76
CA ASP A 67 -3.93 1.79 6.66
C ASP A 67 -2.51 1.61 6.07
N ARG A 68 -1.73 2.69 5.93
CA ARG A 68 -0.31 2.60 5.52
C ARG A 68 0.54 1.83 6.53
N ALA A 69 0.33 2.05 7.83
CA ALA A 69 1.01 1.30 8.88
C ALA A 69 0.65 -0.19 8.84
N ALA A 70 -0.61 -0.51 8.56
CA ALA A 70 -1.05 -1.89 8.37
C ALA A 70 -0.41 -2.53 7.12
N SER A 71 -0.33 -1.82 5.99
CA SER A 71 0.38 -2.30 4.80
C SER A 71 1.86 -2.59 5.07
N LEU A 72 2.55 -1.74 5.83
CA LEU A 72 3.93 -1.99 6.24
C LEU A 72 4.06 -3.27 7.09
N ALA A 73 3.15 -3.48 8.04
CA ALA A 73 3.13 -4.69 8.86
C ALA A 73 2.86 -5.96 8.02
N LEU A 74 1.98 -5.90 7.02
CA LEU A 74 1.75 -7.03 6.10
C LEU A 74 2.98 -7.36 5.25
N ILE A 75 3.71 -6.34 4.79
CA ILE A 75 5.03 -6.53 4.16
C ILE A 75 5.99 -7.19 5.16
N GLY A 76 5.99 -6.78 6.43
CA GLY A 76 6.77 -7.39 7.49
C GLY A 76 6.50 -8.88 7.67
N LEU A 77 5.22 -9.25 7.75
CA LEU A 77 4.78 -10.65 7.78
C LEU A 77 5.31 -11.41 6.55
N ALA A 78 5.12 -10.86 5.35
CA ALA A 78 5.62 -11.46 4.12
C ALA A 78 7.14 -11.68 4.14
N VAL A 79 7.92 -10.70 4.58
CA VAL A 79 9.37 -10.85 4.72
C VAL A 79 9.71 -11.93 5.74
N SER A 80 9.02 -11.98 6.88
CA SER A 80 9.28 -12.98 7.92
C SER A 80 8.96 -14.41 7.48
N ASP A 81 7.89 -14.60 6.71
CA ASP A 81 7.42 -15.92 6.28
C ASP A 81 8.18 -16.47 5.07
N ARG A 82 8.51 -15.59 4.11
CA ARG A 82 8.97 -15.99 2.77
C ARG A 82 10.17 -15.21 2.24
N GLY A 83 10.76 -14.31 3.04
CA GLY A 83 11.96 -13.55 2.66
C GLY A 83 13.23 -14.41 2.64
N VAL A 84 14.06 -14.24 1.62
CA VAL A 84 15.35 -14.92 1.46
C VAL A 84 16.47 -13.89 1.41
N ALA A 85 17.40 -13.97 2.36
CA ALA A 85 18.57 -13.09 2.39
C ALA A 85 19.47 -13.32 1.16
N SER A 86 19.91 -12.22 0.55
CA SER A 86 20.76 -12.19 -0.64
C SER A 86 21.74 -11.03 -0.53
N GLY A 87 22.87 -11.25 0.16
CA GLY A 87 23.82 -10.19 0.50
C GLY A 87 23.19 -9.15 1.43
N ASP A 88 23.21 -7.88 1.00
CA ASP A 88 22.64 -6.74 1.73
C ASP A 88 21.14 -6.53 1.44
N GLU A 89 20.52 -7.45 0.71
CA GLU A 89 19.11 -7.39 0.33
C GLU A 89 18.34 -8.62 0.81
N VAL A 90 17.03 -8.50 0.84
CA VAL A 90 16.08 -9.59 1.03
C VAL A 90 15.22 -9.70 -0.22
N VAL A 91 15.23 -10.89 -0.83
CA VAL A 91 14.35 -11.24 -1.94
C VAL A 91 13.07 -11.81 -1.36
N VAL A 92 11.93 -11.23 -1.71
CA VAL A 92 10.64 -11.63 -1.17
C VAL A 92 9.60 -11.53 -2.27
N GLU A 93 8.69 -12.50 -2.34
CA GLU A 93 7.48 -12.33 -3.15
C GLU A 93 6.55 -11.38 -2.38
N LEU A 94 5.97 -10.33 -2.95
CA LEU A 94 4.95 -9.50 -2.31
C LEU A 94 3.62 -9.64 -3.05
N ASP A 95 2.50 -9.57 -2.35
CA ASP A 95 1.20 -9.42 -3.00
C ASP A 95 1.18 -8.12 -3.81
N VAL A 96 0.51 -8.11 -4.96
CA VAL A 96 0.45 -6.91 -5.80
C VAL A 96 -0.12 -5.71 -5.03
N THR A 97 -1.01 -5.95 -4.07
CA THR A 97 -1.60 -4.91 -3.22
C THR A 97 -0.61 -4.35 -2.21
N GLU A 98 0.28 -5.18 -1.66
CA GLU A 98 1.38 -4.76 -0.78
C GLU A 98 2.37 -3.86 -1.55
N VAL A 99 2.75 -4.27 -2.77
CA VAL A 99 3.60 -3.48 -3.66
C VAL A 99 2.94 -2.15 -4.03
N ALA A 100 1.66 -2.19 -4.44
CA ALA A 100 0.92 -0.99 -4.81
C ALA A 100 0.80 -0.02 -3.63
N ALA A 101 0.55 -0.51 -2.41
CA ALA A 101 0.45 0.32 -1.21
C ALA A 101 1.77 1.06 -0.92
N ALA A 102 2.91 0.37 -1.02
CA ALA A 102 4.22 0.99 -0.81
C ALA A 102 4.53 2.06 -1.87
N LEU A 103 4.23 1.78 -3.15
CA LEU A 103 4.45 2.74 -4.24
C LEU A 103 3.52 3.95 -4.14
N LEU A 104 2.25 3.75 -3.81
CA LEU A 104 1.29 4.84 -3.61
C LEU A 104 1.68 5.72 -2.41
N ALA A 105 2.18 5.13 -1.32
CA ALA A 105 2.69 5.90 -0.18
C ALA A 105 3.85 6.82 -0.60
N ALA A 106 4.78 6.33 -1.43
CA ALA A 106 5.87 7.15 -1.98
C ALA A 106 5.35 8.25 -2.93
N TYR A 107 4.43 7.91 -3.84
CA TYR A 107 3.88 8.90 -4.77
C TYR A 107 3.10 10.01 -4.08
N ASP A 108 2.33 9.69 -3.04
CA ASP A 108 1.60 10.69 -2.26
C ASP A 108 2.54 11.65 -1.50
N GLU A 109 3.75 11.22 -1.12
CA GLU A 109 4.78 12.10 -0.57
C GLU A 109 5.40 13.01 -1.63
N ASP A 110 5.49 12.53 -2.88
CA ASP A 110 6.05 13.26 -4.03
C ASP A 110 5.06 14.18 -4.75
N VAL A 111 3.76 14.15 -4.43
CA VAL A 111 2.79 15.14 -4.92
C VAL A 111 3.06 16.48 -4.24
N ILE A 112 3.98 17.25 -4.84
CA ILE A 112 4.17 18.69 -4.62
C ILE A 112 2.78 19.34 -4.68
N PRO A 113 2.34 20.10 -3.66
CA PRO A 113 1.10 20.85 -3.77
C PRO A 113 1.27 21.82 -4.93
N LEU A 114 0.43 21.70 -5.96
CA LEU A 114 0.24 22.80 -6.91
C LEU A 114 -0.30 23.95 -6.07
N GLU A 115 0.59 24.88 -5.71
CA GLU A 115 0.23 26.10 -5.01
C GLU A 115 -0.95 26.74 -5.76
N SER A 116 -2.03 26.99 -5.00
CA SER A 116 -3.27 27.60 -5.47
C SER A 116 -3.11 29.09 -5.75
#